data_AF-A0AA36NJ89-F1
#
_entry.id   AF-A0AA36NJ89-F1
#
_cell.length_a   1.000
_cell.length_b   1.000
_cell.length_c   1.000
_cell.angle_alpha   90.00
_cell.angle_beta   90.00
_cell.angle_gamma   90.00
#
_symmetry.space_group_name_H-M   'P 1'
#
loop_
_entity.id
_entity.type
_entity.pdbx_description
1 polymer ?
#
loop_
_entity_poly.entity_id
_entity_poly.type
_entity_poly.pdbx_seq_one_letter_code
_entity_poly.pdbx_strand_id
1 'polypeptide(L)'
;MALLLPAPIDDPRAALCNAAETPKAEPAICELFDDQLAVVKTVRNTDWLELVGKLRTECFRTSVTLPPKGAVGMRLFGETRTSCAGLVWDRSQVDLSAAYIWPSGYMAKTEFNMNHKGELVNGRSSALVTIERLKECNAKRLTTNADTGELQEVPEGAPMSFNEINWPCRGAKGIVGVFVRSPEVQHVLHGLGVIALLEHALGLQLPLVLLDSENPVCLFDTSLLEAYLRQVPSRPAATWPMVLAPRLPLSVVDMDFTEREKLHMHAMFGLTRSSLRQLFMKHADDPARFHELLAEGLRECVHRRNVPSAREIVRTTSPLMVAFSPDEGKYDQNLLNEVLALCEGLTENDEDLMVVLGAEVMLTEFRSGQTQSRIDTAVQQLGEWLRKVNSQCTVCDVLSWVETWKQERQSRMSSFISGKAVANRSDFLRHLKKLRDATDGESYIRELYEVVHALRSPCLRFRMLRQVVGLDERFSRNVLHAIVCLVYDIFVPRAVSAFEVDEAIGLEAAEDSGSLLRRPSREILGVETPENFSSDPLGVETRLFRAQYRQNRSRKFS
;
A
#
# COMPACT_ATOMS: atom_id res chain seq x y z
N MET A 1 -22.70 -16.01 -20.20
CA MET A 1 -23.67 -14.89 -20.25
C MET A 1 -22.88 -13.61 -20.35
N ALA A 2 -22.95 -12.91 -21.49
CA ALA A 2 -22.39 -11.57 -21.60
C ALA A 2 -23.26 -10.64 -20.73
N LEU A 3 -22.70 -10.15 -19.62
CA LEU A 3 -23.32 -9.08 -18.85
C LEU A 3 -23.48 -7.88 -19.79
N LEU A 4 -24.72 -7.41 -19.98
CA LEU A 4 -25.00 -6.15 -20.66
C LEU A 4 -24.37 -5.05 -19.79
N LEU A 5 -23.13 -4.69 -20.10
CA LEU A 5 -22.47 -3.57 -19.45
C LEU A 5 -23.25 -2.29 -19.81
N PRO A 6 -23.44 -1.36 -18.86
CA PRO A 6 -24.00 -0.05 -19.17
C PRO A 6 -23.17 0.62 -20.27
N ALA A 7 -23.84 1.40 -21.12
CA ALA A 7 -23.16 2.17 -22.15
C ALA A 7 -22.06 3.04 -21.50
N PRO A 8 -20.87 3.15 -22.11
CA PRO A 8 -19.82 4.02 -21.60
C PRO A 8 -20.39 5.44 -21.43
N ILE A 9 -19.99 6.13 -20.37
CA ILE A 9 -20.34 7.55 -20.22
C ILE A 9 -19.54 8.32 -21.27
N ASP A 10 -20.19 8.64 -22.39
CA ASP A 10 -19.56 9.29 -23.55
C ASP A 10 -18.99 10.68 -23.21
N ASP A 11 -19.59 11.38 -22.25
CA ASP A 11 -19.06 12.62 -21.67
C ASP A 11 -19.26 12.65 -20.14
N PRO A 12 -18.22 12.33 -19.36
CA PRO A 12 -18.30 12.30 -17.90
C PRO A 12 -18.56 13.68 -17.28
N ARG A 13 -18.26 14.76 -17.99
CA ARG A 13 -18.57 16.14 -17.57
C ARG A 13 -20.05 16.45 -17.74
N ALA A 14 -20.64 16.05 -18.86
CA ALA A 14 -22.07 16.23 -19.09
C ALA A 14 -22.91 15.49 -18.02
N ALA A 15 -22.48 14.29 -17.62
CA ALA A 15 -23.13 13.53 -16.54
C ALA A 15 -23.08 14.27 -15.19
N LEU A 16 -21.92 14.87 -14.84
CA LEU A 16 -21.76 15.69 -13.63
C LEU A 16 -22.65 16.93 -13.64
N CYS A 17 -22.74 17.63 -14.76
CA CYS A 17 -23.57 18.85 -14.87
C CYS A 17 -25.08 18.57 -14.82
N ASN A 18 -25.51 17.37 -15.23
CA ASN A 18 -26.94 17.00 -15.29
C ASN A 18 -27.49 16.36 -14.00
N ALA A 19 -26.62 15.93 -13.07
CA ALA A 19 -27.02 15.25 -11.83
C ALA A 19 -27.50 16.20 -10.70
N ALA A 20 -27.75 17.48 -11.01
CA ALA A 20 -27.95 18.58 -10.06
C ALA A 20 -29.28 18.56 -9.26
N GLU A 21 -29.99 17.43 -9.18
CA GLU A 21 -31.13 17.25 -8.29
C GLU A 21 -30.77 16.27 -7.15
N THR A 22 -30.00 16.76 -6.17
CA THR A 22 -29.39 15.94 -5.11
C THR A 22 -29.54 16.55 -3.69
N PRO A 23 -29.49 15.73 -2.61
CA PRO A 23 -30.08 16.02 -1.29
C PRO A 23 -29.34 17.04 -0.38
N LYS A 24 -30.10 17.59 0.59
CA LYS A 24 -29.86 18.79 1.42
C LYS A 24 -28.54 18.92 2.24
N ALA A 25 -27.68 17.90 2.31
CA ALA A 25 -26.39 18.00 3.04
C ALA A 25 -25.21 18.39 2.12
N GLU A 26 -25.42 18.30 0.80
CA GLU A 26 -24.44 18.52 -0.27
C GLU A 26 -24.21 19.99 -0.75
N PRO A 27 -25.05 21.01 -0.44
CA PRO A 27 -24.78 22.38 -0.91
C PRO A 27 -23.55 23.04 -0.27
N ALA A 28 -23.14 22.59 0.93
CA ALA A 28 -22.24 23.35 1.79
C ALA A 28 -20.85 23.58 1.18
N ILE A 29 -20.25 22.60 0.48
CA ILE A 29 -18.90 22.77 -0.06
C ILE A 29 -18.87 23.70 -1.28
N CYS A 30 -19.89 23.63 -2.15
CA CYS A 30 -20.00 24.51 -3.32
C CYS A 30 -20.21 25.97 -2.86
N GLU A 31 -21.05 26.18 -1.85
CA GLU A 31 -21.27 27.49 -1.22
C GLU A 31 -19.95 28.09 -0.69
N LEU A 32 -19.06 27.26 -0.10
CA LEU A 32 -17.74 27.75 0.34
C LEU A 32 -16.89 28.29 -0.83
N PHE A 33 -16.98 27.70 -2.03
CA PHE A 33 -16.28 28.24 -3.20
C PHE A 33 -16.92 29.53 -3.72
N ASP A 34 -18.26 29.62 -3.73
CA ASP A 34 -18.99 30.81 -4.16
C ASP A 34 -18.76 32.02 -3.25
N ASP A 35 -18.63 31.78 -1.94
CA ASP A 35 -18.34 32.81 -0.93
C ASP A 35 -16.84 33.10 -0.74
N GLN A 36 -15.99 32.38 -1.46
CA GLN A 36 -14.52 32.42 -1.32
C GLN A 36 -14.09 32.17 0.13
N LEU A 37 -14.71 31.16 0.73
CA LEU A 37 -14.37 30.55 2.00
C LEU A 37 -13.58 29.24 1.81
N ALA A 38 -13.56 28.66 0.61
CA ALA A 38 -12.74 27.50 0.32
C ALA A 38 -11.30 27.91 -0.04
N VAL A 39 -10.31 27.22 0.52
CA VAL A 39 -8.90 27.27 0.10
C VAL A 39 -8.39 25.87 -0.16
N VAL A 40 -7.53 25.72 -1.17
CA VAL A 40 -7.20 24.41 -1.73
C VAL A 40 -5.71 24.14 -1.74
N LYS A 41 -5.31 22.91 -1.43
CA LYS A 41 -3.93 22.42 -1.58
C LYS A 41 -3.90 21.30 -2.59
N THR A 42 -3.20 21.49 -3.71
CA THR A 42 -2.78 20.36 -4.54
C THR A 42 -1.64 19.61 -3.87
N VAL A 43 -1.67 18.29 -3.91
CA VAL A 43 -0.67 17.42 -3.31
C VAL A 43 -0.09 16.57 -4.42
N ARG A 44 1.24 16.41 -4.46
CA ARG A 44 1.84 15.46 -5.40
C ARG A 44 1.40 14.06 -5.01
N ASN A 45 1.19 13.19 -5.99
CA ASN A 45 0.65 11.85 -5.73
C ASN A 45 1.55 11.08 -4.74
N THR A 46 2.86 11.28 -4.80
CA THR A 46 3.86 10.68 -3.89
C THR A 46 3.87 11.23 -2.47
N ASP A 47 3.32 12.41 -2.23
CA ASP A 47 3.51 13.17 -0.98
C ASP A 47 2.37 12.96 0.02
N TRP A 48 1.37 12.15 -0.31
CA TRP A 48 0.18 11.96 0.52
C TRP A 48 0.49 11.39 1.91
N LEU A 49 1.36 10.38 2.01
CA LEU A 49 1.72 9.79 3.32
C LEU A 49 2.48 10.78 4.20
N GLU A 50 3.39 11.56 3.61
CA GLU A 50 4.11 12.59 4.33
C GLU A 50 3.15 13.67 4.83
N LEU A 51 2.21 14.12 3.98
CA LEU A 51 1.22 15.10 4.35
C LEU A 51 0.32 14.60 5.48
N VAL A 52 -0.19 13.37 5.39
CA VAL A 52 -1.00 12.75 6.45
C VAL A 52 -0.21 12.68 7.75
N GLY A 53 1.09 12.34 7.69
CA GLY A 53 1.98 12.37 8.86
C GLY A 53 2.10 13.76 9.48
N LYS A 54 2.22 14.81 8.66
CA LYS A 54 2.21 16.21 9.12
C LYS A 54 0.87 16.62 9.72
N LEU A 55 -0.25 16.20 9.13
CA LEU A 55 -1.60 16.47 9.63
C LEU A 55 -1.91 15.77 10.96
N ARG A 56 -1.14 14.76 11.37
CA ARG A 56 -1.26 14.12 12.70
C ARG A 56 -0.35 14.72 13.76
N THR A 57 0.71 15.40 13.33
CA THR A 57 1.77 15.89 14.22
C THR A 57 1.55 17.38 14.51
N GLU A 58 2.58 18.02 15.06
CA GLU A 58 2.53 19.42 15.44
C GLU A 58 2.47 20.38 14.23
N CYS A 59 2.33 21.66 14.53
CA CYS A 59 2.15 22.74 13.57
C CYS A 59 3.21 22.73 12.44
N PHE A 60 2.78 22.75 11.19
CA PHE A 60 3.65 22.88 10.02
C PHE A 60 3.14 23.98 9.08
N ARG A 61 4.01 24.62 8.30
CA ARG A 61 3.54 25.59 7.30
C ARG A 61 3.16 24.89 6.00
N THR A 62 2.05 25.32 5.40
CA THR A 62 1.57 24.80 4.11
C THR A 62 1.12 25.93 3.21
N SER A 63 1.38 25.79 1.91
CA SER A 63 0.88 26.68 0.87
C SER A 63 -0.44 26.13 0.30
N VAL A 64 -1.44 27.00 0.23
CA VAL A 64 -2.76 26.77 -0.38
C VAL A 64 -3.06 27.90 -1.37
N THR A 65 -4.05 27.69 -2.23
CA THR A 65 -4.61 28.71 -3.13
C THR A 65 -6.00 29.08 -2.66
N LEU A 66 -6.36 30.37 -2.72
CA LEU A 66 -7.74 30.85 -2.63
C LEU A 66 -8.31 30.98 -4.05
N PRO A 67 -9.23 30.11 -4.46
CA PRO A 67 -9.84 30.23 -5.79
C PRO A 67 -10.72 31.48 -5.94
N PRO A 68 -11.05 31.90 -7.17
CA PRO A 68 -12.13 32.85 -7.42
C PRO A 68 -13.49 32.21 -7.08
N LYS A 69 -14.58 32.99 -7.16
CA LYS A 69 -15.94 32.48 -6.94
C LYS A 69 -16.24 31.30 -7.86
N GLY A 70 -16.85 30.24 -7.31
CA GLY A 70 -17.10 28.98 -8.02
C GLY A 70 -15.84 28.22 -8.46
N ALA A 71 -14.65 28.70 -8.06
CA ALA A 71 -13.33 28.20 -8.43
C ALA A 71 -12.94 28.25 -9.92
N VAL A 72 -13.78 28.85 -10.77
CA VAL A 72 -13.62 28.83 -12.24
C VAL A 72 -12.47 29.71 -12.72
N GLY A 73 -11.68 29.18 -13.64
CA GLY A 73 -10.72 29.98 -14.40
C GLY A 73 -9.46 30.34 -13.62
N MET A 74 -9.02 29.53 -12.65
CA MET A 74 -7.71 29.65 -12.00
C MET A 74 -6.91 28.35 -12.13
N ARG A 75 -5.61 28.47 -12.44
CA ARG A 75 -4.68 27.33 -12.42
C ARG A 75 -4.33 26.98 -10.98
N LEU A 76 -4.21 25.69 -10.68
CA LEU A 76 -3.70 25.20 -9.41
C LEU A 76 -2.21 24.83 -9.51
N PHE A 77 -1.54 24.72 -8.37
CA PHE A 77 -0.13 24.33 -8.32
C PHE A 77 0.10 22.93 -8.90
N GLY A 78 1.24 22.76 -9.59
CA GLY A 78 1.67 21.48 -10.15
C GLY A 78 0.89 21.02 -11.40
N GLU A 79 1.40 19.98 -12.03
CA GLU A 79 0.78 19.37 -13.21
C GLU A 79 -0.30 18.37 -12.79
N THR A 80 -1.40 18.30 -13.54
CA THR A 80 -2.51 17.38 -13.23
C THR A 80 -2.06 15.93 -13.16
N ARG A 81 -1.10 15.52 -13.99
CA ARG A 81 -0.58 14.13 -14.01
C ARG A 81 0.17 13.73 -12.74
N THR A 82 0.85 14.68 -12.09
CA THR A 82 1.70 14.41 -10.92
C THR A 82 1.08 14.90 -9.61
N SER A 83 0.00 15.69 -9.69
CA SER A 83 -0.72 16.28 -8.56
C SER A 83 -2.20 16.35 -8.92
N CYS A 84 -2.83 15.18 -9.13
CA CYS A 84 -4.18 15.09 -9.65
C CYS A 84 -5.25 15.38 -8.60
N ALA A 85 -4.89 15.29 -7.32
CA ALA A 85 -5.80 15.44 -6.20
C ALA A 85 -5.27 16.44 -5.17
N GLY A 86 -6.15 16.85 -4.27
CA GLY A 86 -5.83 17.77 -3.21
C GLY A 86 -6.89 17.88 -2.13
N LEU A 87 -6.65 18.79 -1.18
CA LEU A 87 -7.51 19.02 -0.02
C LEU A 87 -8.19 20.38 -0.12
N VAL A 88 -9.42 20.46 0.38
CA VAL A 88 -10.20 21.68 0.55
C VAL A 88 -10.32 21.99 2.04
N TRP A 89 -9.99 23.22 2.44
CA TRP A 89 -10.26 23.74 3.77
C TRP A 89 -11.35 24.81 3.76
N ASP A 90 -12.19 24.79 4.79
CA ASP A 90 -13.02 25.92 5.17
C ASP A 90 -12.15 26.97 5.90
N ARG A 91 -11.94 28.10 5.21
CA ARG A 91 -11.15 29.23 5.68
C ARG A 91 -11.67 29.81 7.00
N SER A 92 -12.96 29.70 7.28
CA SER A 92 -13.55 30.20 8.52
C SER A 92 -13.10 29.41 9.76
N GLN A 93 -12.60 28.19 9.57
CA GLN A 93 -12.21 27.28 10.65
C GLN A 93 -10.70 27.25 10.92
N VAL A 94 -9.90 27.92 10.10
CA VAL A 94 -8.44 27.97 10.18
C VAL A 94 -7.97 29.36 10.60
N ASP A 95 -6.84 29.41 11.32
CA ASP A 95 -6.24 30.67 11.75
C ASP A 95 -5.26 31.20 10.70
N LEU A 96 -5.62 32.31 10.07
CA LEU A 96 -4.81 33.00 9.06
C LEU A 96 -4.03 34.19 9.59
N SER A 97 -4.07 34.47 10.90
CA SER A 97 -3.43 35.66 11.49
C SER A 97 -1.92 35.73 11.22
N ALA A 98 -1.26 34.58 11.11
CA ALA A 98 0.17 34.44 10.80
C ALA A 98 0.46 34.01 9.36
N ALA A 99 -0.52 34.10 8.45
CA ALA A 99 -0.37 33.69 7.06
C ALA A 99 0.42 34.73 6.24
N TYR A 100 1.24 34.24 5.32
CA TYR A 100 1.82 35.04 4.25
C TYR A 100 0.96 34.89 3.00
N ILE A 101 0.41 36.00 2.52
CA ILE A 101 -0.56 36.01 1.43
C ILE A 101 0.04 36.77 0.24
N TRP A 102 0.20 36.05 -0.86
CA TRP A 102 0.77 36.55 -2.10
C TRP A 102 -0.33 36.71 -3.16
N PRO A 103 -0.33 37.80 -3.94
CA PRO A 103 -1.30 37.99 -5.01
C PRO A 103 -1.11 36.95 -6.11
N SER A 104 -2.15 36.76 -6.94
CA SER A 104 -2.08 35.88 -8.12
C SER A 104 -0.92 36.30 -9.03
N GLY A 105 -0.20 35.33 -9.62
CA GLY A 105 0.91 35.57 -10.53
C GLY A 105 2.25 35.89 -9.85
N TYR A 106 2.26 36.09 -8.53
CA TYR A 106 3.48 36.34 -7.78
C TYR A 106 4.21 35.03 -7.43
N MET A 107 5.43 34.85 -7.95
CA MET A 107 6.23 33.64 -7.70
C MET A 107 7.01 33.75 -6.37
N ALA A 108 6.30 33.59 -5.26
CA ALA A 108 6.88 33.81 -3.93
C ALA A 108 7.95 32.79 -3.54
N LYS A 109 7.82 31.52 -3.95
CA LYS A 109 8.72 30.42 -3.53
C LYS A 109 8.92 30.46 -2.01
N THR A 110 7.83 30.60 -1.26
CA THR A 110 7.84 30.95 0.17
C THR A 110 8.70 29.99 0.98
N GLU A 111 8.67 28.71 0.64
CA GLU A 111 9.45 27.64 1.25
C GLU A 111 10.98 27.86 1.20
N PHE A 112 11.48 28.62 0.22
CA PHE A 112 12.91 28.96 0.11
C PHE A 112 13.28 30.27 0.81
N ASN A 113 12.29 31.04 1.24
CA ASN A 113 12.45 32.38 1.83
C ASN A 113 12.07 32.42 3.31
N MET A 114 11.90 31.26 3.94
CA MET A 114 11.62 31.13 5.37
C MET A 114 12.81 30.56 6.14
N ASN A 115 13.01 31.05 7.36
CA ASN A 115 13.96 30.45 8.30
C ASN A 115 13.33 29.24 9.02
N HIS A 116 14.10 28.58 9.89
CA HIS A 116 13.64 27.43 10.68
C HIS A 116 12.50 27.76 11.67
N LYS A 117 12.24 29.03 11.96
CA LYS A 117 11.12 29.50 12.78
C LYS A 117 9.86 29.79 11.94
N GLY A 118 9.95 29.65 10.63
CA GLY A 118 8.86 29.98 9.71
C GLY A 118 8.67 31.49 9.49
N GLU A 119 9.70 32.29 9.76
CA GLU A 119 9.73 33.74 9.52
C GLU A 119 10.33 34.03 8.14
N LEU A 120 9.79 35.02 7.41
CA LEU A 120 10.37 35.48 6.15
C LEU A 120 11.72 36.17 6.36
N VAL A 121 12.75 35.71 5.65
CA VAL A 121 14.13 36.22 5.81
C VAL A 121 14.59 37.11 4.65
N ASN A 122 13.93 37.04 3.50
CA ASN A 122 14.29 37.81 2.31
C ASN A 122 13.20 38.85 2.02
N GLY A 123 13.60 40.13 1.81
CA GLY A 123 12.78 41.36 1.75
C GLY A 123 11.63 41.40 0.73
N ARG A 124 10.68 40.48 0.87
CA ARG A 124 9.48 40.33 0.02
C ARG A 124 8.21 40.67 0.78
N SER A 125 8.31 41.10 2.04
CA SER A 125 7.17 41.48 2.87
C SER A 125 6.35 42.64 2.28
N SER A 126 6.96 43.50 1.48
CA SER A 126 6.29 44.61 0.80
C SER A 126 5.29 44.17 -0.27
N ALA A 127 5.38 42.93 -0.78
CA ALA A 127 4.46 42.38 -1.78
C ALA A 127 3.33 41.54 -1.17
N LEU A 128 3.30 41.40 0.16
CA LEU A 128 2.20 40.74 0.86
C LEU A 128 0.92 41.56 0.75
N VAL A 129 -0.21 40.88 0.59
CA VAL A 129 -1.55 41.50 0.52
C VAL A 129 -2.43 40.98 1.66
N THR A 130 -3.51 41.70 1.98
CA THR A 130 -4.52 41.17 2.91
C THR A 130 -5.40 40.12 2.23
N ILE A 131 -6.13 39.33 3.02
CA ILE A 131 -7.08 38.35 2.47
C ILE A 131 -8.22 39.04 1.71
N GLU A 132 -8.70 40.19 2.21
CA GLU A 132 -9.73 41.01 1.56
C GLU A 132 -9.24 41.50 0.20
N ARG A 133 -7.99 41.97 0.13
CA ARG A 133 -7.40 42.41 -1.13
C ARG A 133 -7.26 41.24 -2.12
N LEU A 134 -6.87 40.06 -1.65
CA LEU A 134 -6.80 38.88 -2.51
C LEU A 134 -8.19 38.49 -3.05
N LYS A 135 -9.23 38.53 -2.22
CA LYS A 135 -10.62 38.30 -2.65
C LYS A 135 -11.05 39.30 -3.73
N GLU A 136 -10.78 40.58 -3.54
CA GLU A 136 -11.05 41.62 -4.54
C GLU A 136 -10.33 41.36 -5.86
N CYS A 137 -9.03 41.02 -5.81
CA CYS A 137 -8.26 40.69 -7.00
C CYS A 137 -8.84 39.49 -7.74
N ASN A 138 -9.20 38.42 -7.01
CA ASN A 138 -9.85 37.26 -7.59
C ASN A 138 -11.20 37.60 -8.24
N ALA A 139 -12.04 38.41 -7.57
CA ALA A 139 -13.33 38.84 -8.09
C ALA A 139 -13.22 39.69 -9.38
N LYS A 140 -12.14 40.48 -9.48
CA LYS A 140 -11.82 41.31 -10.65
C LYS A 140 -10.89 40.63 -11.66
N ARG A 141 -10.60 39.34 -11.48
CA ARG A 141 -9.66 38.55 -12.31
C ARG A 141 -8.29 39.23 -12.50
N LEU A 142 -7.75 39.86 -11.47
CA LEU A 142 -6.45 40.53 -11.51
C LEU A 142 -5.31 39.57 -11.20
N THR A 143 -4.23 39.64 -11.98
CA THR A 143 -2.97 38.93 -11.75
C THR A 143 -1.80 39.91 -11.71
N THR A 144 -0.75 39.56 -10.99
CA THR A 144 0.49 40.35 -10.92
C THR A 144 1.35 39.99 -12.11
N ASN A 145 1.76 40.99 -12.88
CA ASN A 145 2.73 40.81 -13.95
C ASN A 145 4.11 40.50 -13.32
N ALA A 146 4.74 39.40 -13.75
CA ALA A 146 6.01 38.95 -13.17
C ALA A 146 7.19 39.91 -13.45
N ASP A 147 7.13 40.67 -14.54
CA ASP A 147 8.19 41.57 -14.97
C ASP A 147 8.05 42.96 -14.35
N THR A 148 6.81 43.48 -14.27
CA THR A 148 6.56 44.86 -13.80
C THR A 148 6.09 44.92 -12.35
N GLY A 149 5.56 43.84 -11.79
CA GLY A 149 4.92 43.82 -10.48
C GLY A 149 3.55 44.52 -10.45
N GLU A 150 3.06 45.02 -11.58
CA GLU A 150 1.76 45.71 -11.68
C GLU A 150 0.60 44.71 -11.80
N LEU A 151 -0.58 45.13 -11.36
CA LEU A 151 -1.80 44.34 -11.53
C LEU A 151 -2.34 44.52 -12.95
N GLN A 152 -2.59 43.40 -13.62
CA GLN A 152 -3.22 43.34 -14.94
C GLN A 152 -4.48 42.48 -14.88
N GLU A 153 -5.49 42.86 -15.66
CA GLU A 153 -6.71 42.08 -15.80
C GLU A 153 -6.45 40.86 -16.69
N VAL A 154 -6.89 39.69 -16.25
CA VAL A 154 -6.83 38.46 -17.03
C VAL A 154 -8.06 38.41 -17.94
N PRO A 155 -7.88 38.30 -19.27
CA PRO A 155 -9.00 38.23 -20.21
C PRO A 155 -10.03 37.17 -19.82
N GLU A 156 -11.29 37.43 -20.15
CA GLU A 156 -12.37 36.46 -19.97
C GLU A 156 -12.04 35.16 -20.72
N GLY A 157 -12.31 34.01 -20.07
CA GLY A 157 -11.95 32.69 -20.58
C GLY A 157 -10.47 32.29 -20.44
N ALA A 158 -9.54 33.23 -20.20
CA ALA A 158 -8.15 32.89 -19.94
C ALA A 158 -7.94 32.48 -18.47
N PRO A 159 -7.22 31.39 -18.17
CA PRO A 159 -7.04 30.95 -16.79
C PRO A 159 -6.08 31.88 -16.03
N MET A 160 -6.51 32.34 -14.86
CA MET A 160 -5.69 33.10 -13.92
C MET A 160 -4.53 32.26 -13.38
N SER A 161 -3.41 32.91 -13.07
CA SER A 161 -2.33 32.30 -12.30
C SER A 161 -2.81 31.96 -10.89
N PHE A 162 -2.19 30.95 -10.26
CA PHE A 162 -2.45 30.67 -8.84
C PHE A 162 -2.00 31.87 -7.98
N ASN A 163 -2.64 32.02 -6.82
CA ASN A 163 -2.13 32.78 -5.69
C ASN A 163 -1.58 31.81 -4.62
N GLU A 164 -0.90 32.36 -3.62
CA GLU A 164 -0.32 31.56 -2.53
C GLU A 164 -0.69 32.16 -1.18
N ILE A 165 -1.36 31.36 -0.35
CA ILE A 165 -1.54 31.59 1.08
C ILE A 165 -0.69 30.55 1.80
N ASN A 166 0.40 30.99 2.42
CA ASN A 166 1.26 30.14 3.23
C ASN A 166 0.96 30.36 4.72
N TRP A 167 0.31 29.40 5.37
CA TRP A 167 -0.11 29.54 6.77
C TRP A 167 0.49 28.45 7.68
N PRO A 168 0.52 28.65 9.01
CA PRO A 168 0.78 27.59 9.98
C PRO A 168 -0.45 26.70 10.19
N CYS A 169 -0.39 25.46 9.67
CA CYS A 169 -1.45 24.46 9.73
C CYS A 169 -1.29 23.60 10.98
N ARG A 170 -2.38 23.39 11.71
CA ARG A 170 -2.42 22.57 12.92
C ARG A 170 -3.46 21.46 12.74
N GLY A 171 -2.97 20.25 12.51
CA GLY A 171 -3.80 19.08 12.41
C GLY A 171 -4.73 19.08 11.18
N ALA A 172 -5.79 18.28 11.29
CA ALA A 172 -6.84 18.13 10.27
C ALA A 172 -7.95 19.19 10.31
N LYS A 173 -7.85 20.18 11.22
CA LYS A 173 -8.96 21.13 11.46
C LYS A 173 -9.30 21.92 10.20
N GLY A 174 -10.60 21.98 9.91
CA GLY A 174 -11.15 22.75 8.79
C GLY A 174 -11.05 22.04 7.44
N ILE A 175 -10.50 20.82 7.33
CA ILE A 175 -10.59 20.04 6.10
C ILE A 175 -12.05 19.64 5.88
N VAL A 176 -12.59 19.97 4.71
CA VAL A 176 -14.01 19.76 4.37
C VAL A 176 -14.22 18.96 3.09
N GLY A 177 -13.17 18.66 2.33
CA GLY A 177 -13.29 17.86 1.12
C GLY A 177 -11.96 17.46 0.51
N VAL A 178 -12.03 16.48 -0.39
CA VAL A 178 -10.96 16.11 -1.32
C VAL A 178 -11.39 16.54 -2.71
N PHE A 179 -10.48 17.11 -3.49
CA PHE A 179 -10.78 17.42 -4.90
C PHE A 179 -9.89 16.63 -5.84
N VAL A 180 -10.41 16.37 -7.04
CA VAL A 180 -9.65 15.89 -8.20
C VAL A 180 -9.68 16.92 -9.31
N ARG A 181 -8.63 16.97 -10.11
CA ARG A 181 -8.43 18.04 -11.11
C ARG A 181 -8.90 17.71 -12.51
N SER A 182 -9.31 16.47 -12.75
CA SER A 182 -9.97 16.09 -13.99
C SER A 182 -10.90 14.90 -13.73
N PRO A 183 -11.92 14.70 -14.58
CA PRO A 183 -12.84 13.57 -14.47
C PRO A 183 -12.24 12.28 -15.04
N GLU A 184 -10.93 12.24 -15.31
CA GLU A 184 -10.28 11.01 -15.74
C GLU A 184 -10.41 9.94 -14.64
N VAL A 185 -10.78 8.73 -15.06
CA VAL A 185 -11.07 7.64 -14.13
C VAL A 185 -9.91 7.37 -13.17
N GLN A 186 -8.65 7.40 -13.63
CA GLN A 186 -7.50 7.25 -12.75
C GLN A 186 -7.37 8.33 -11.68
N HIS A 187 -7.80 9.58 -11.95
CA HIS A 187 -7.73 10.67 -10.99
C HIS A 187 -8.85 10.56 -9.97
N VAL A 188 -10.05 10.18 -10.40
CA VAL A 188 -11.18 9.88 -9.52
C VAL A 188 -10.82 8.73 -8.58
N LEU A 189 -10.28 7.63 -9.11
CA LEU A 189 -9.79 6.49 -8.30
C LEU A 189 -8.74 6.93 -7.28
N HIS A 190 -7.76 7.74 -7.69
CA HIS A 190 -6.75 8.29 -6.77
C HIS A 190 -7.39 9.15 -5.69
N GLY A 191 -8.34 10.02 -6.03
CA GLY A 191 -9.09 10.84 -5.08
C GLY A 191 -9.88 10.02 -4.07
N LEU A 192 -10.53 8.92 -4.50
CA LEU A 192 -11.22 7.98 -3.60
C LEU A 192 -10.25 7.28 -2.66
N GLY A 193 -9.08 6.86 -3.15
CA GLY A 193 -8.03 6.29 -2.31
C GLY A 193 -7.47 7.29 -1.30
N VAL A 194 -7.37 8.58 -1.67
CA VAL A 194 -7.02 9.67 -0.73
C VAL A 194 -8.09 9.82 0.36
N ILE A 195 -9.38 9.78 0.00
CA ILE A 195 -10.46 9.83 1.00
C ILE A 195 -10.34 8.67 1.98
N ALA A 196 -10.18 7.45 1.48
CA ALA A 196 -10.00 6.26 2.33
C ALA A 196 -8.77 6.38 3.25
N LEU A 197 -7.66 6.90 2.74
CA LEU A 197 -6.45 7.17 3.53
C LEU A 197 -6.71 8.19 4.65
N LEU A 198 -7.40 9.28 4.35
CA LEU A 198 -7.71 10.35 5.32
C LEU A 198 -8.73 9.89 6.36
N GLU A 199 -9.73 9.11 5.96
CA GLU A 199 -10.68 8.48 6.88
C GLU A 199 -9.95 7.57 7.86
N HIS A 200 -9.11 6.68 7.35
CA HIS A 200 -8.36 5.75 8.19
C HIS A 200 -7.37 6.46 9.12
N ALA A 201 -6.59 7.40 8.59
CA ALA A 201 -5.49 8.01 9.35
C ALA A 201 -5.91 9.17 10.26
N LEU A 202 -6.99 9.88 9.91
CA LEU A 202 -7.45 11.11 10.58
C LEU A 202 -8.90 11.05 11.06
N GLY A 203 -9.66 10.00 10.72
CA GLY A 203 -11.09 9.88 11.07
C GLY A 203 -11.99 10.83 10.28
N LEU A 204 -11.57 11.29 9.09
CA LEU A 204 -12.31 12.26 8.29
C LEU A 204 -13.15 11.58 7.21
N GLN A 205 -14.47 11.82 7.23
CA GLN A 205 -15.37 11.47 6.13
C GLN A 205 -15.53 12.69 5.24
N LEU A 206 -14.97 12.63 4.03
CA LEU A 206 -14.86 13.79 3.14
C LEU A 206 -15.53 13.52 1.80
N PRO A 207 -16.28 14.48 1.24
CA PRO A 207 -16.77 14.40 -0.13
C PRO A 207 -15.64 14.49 -1.14
N LEU A 208 -15.86 13.92 -2.33
CA LEU A 208 -15.02 14.12 -3.50
C LEU A 208 -15.64 15.18 -4.42
N VAL A 209 -14.87 16.19 -4.81
CA VAL A 209 -15.29 17.21 -5.79
C VAL A 209 -14.40 17.23 -7.02
N LEU A 210 -14.96 17.57 -8.18
CA LEU A 210 -14.20 17.94 -9.36
C LEU A 210 -13.87 19.44 -9.27
N LEU A 211 -12.58 19.75 -9.35
CA LEU A 211 -12.07 21.11 -9.38
C LEU A 211 -11.12 21.26 -10.57
N ASP A 212 -11.65 21.73 -11.70
CA ASP A 212 -10.87 22.08 -12.88
C ASP A 212 -10.92 23.59 -13.17
N SER A 213 -10.15 24.05 -14.16
CA SER A 213 -10.10 25.47 -14.51
C SER A 213 -11.24 25.93 -15.42
N GLU A 214 -12.05 25.00 -15.94
CA GLU A 214 -13.03 25.26 -17.00
C GLU A 214 -14.45 25.35 -16.47
N ASN A 215 -14.76 24.57 -15.43
CA ASN A 215 -16.10 24.38 -14.92
C ASN A 215 -16.21 24.81 -13.45
N PRO A 216 -17.41 25.19 -12.99
CA PRO A 216 -17.70 25.31 -11.56
C PRO A 216 -17.35 24.02 -10.81
N VAL A 217 -17.07 24.14 -9.52
CA VAL A 217 -16.87 22.97 -8.66
C VAL A 217 -18.10 22.05 -8.71
N CYS A 218 -17.88 20.77 -8.94
CA CYS A 218 -18.94 19.77 -8.99
C CYS A 218 -18.71 18.68 -7.95
N LEU A 219 -19.78 18.24 -7.26
CA LEU A 219 -19.72 17.12 -6.34
C LEU A 219 -19.80 15.80 -7.10
N PHE A 220 -19.04 14.80 -6.68
CA PHE A 220 -19.28 13.42 -7.07
C PHE A 220 -20.23 12.76 -6.08
N ASP A 221 -21.50 12.61 -6.44
CA ASP A 221 -22.43 11.81 -5.65
C ASP A 221 -22.10 10.31 -5.74
N THR A 222 -22.62 9.53 -4.79
CA THR A 222 -22.37 8.08 -4.71
C THR A 222 -22.81 7.35 -5.98
N SER A 223 -23.96 7.70 -6.56
CA SER A 223 -24.51 7.04 -7.75
C SER A 223 -23.58 7.22 -8.95
N LEU A 224 -23.05 8.42 -9.12
CA LEU A 224 -22.11 8.75 -10.16
C LEU A 224 -20.77 8.05 -9.93
N LEU A 225 -20.24 8.05 -8.70
CA LEU A 225 -19.02 7.31 -8.38
C LEU A 225 -19.17 5.82 -8.70
N GLU A 226 -20.30 5.21 -8.36
CA GLU A 226 -20.57 3.83 -8.72
C GLU A 226 -20.62 3.62 -10.23
N ALA A 227 -21.28 4.52 -10.97
CA ALA A 227 -21.34 4.45 -12.43
C ALA A 227 -19.94 4.55 -13.06
N TYR A 228 -19.06 5.39 -12.51
CA TYR A 228 -17.65 5.46 -12.91
C TYR A 228 -16.91 4.16 -12.63
N LEU A 229 -17.05 3.61 -11.42
CA LEU A 229 -16.36 2.41 -10.99
C LEU A 229 -16.80 1.16 -11.76
N ARG A 230 -18.09 1.03 -12.12
CA ARG A 230 -18.60 -0.09 -12.95
C ARG A 230 -18.05 -0.09 -14.39
N GLN A 231 -17.55 1.05 -14.88
CA GLN A 231 -16.90 1.14 -16.20
C GLN A 231 -15.43 0.73 -16.17
N VAL A 232 -14.84 0.58 -14.99
CA VAL A 232 -13.42 0.27 -14.86
C VAL A 232 -13.06 -1.14 -15.34
N PRO A 233 -13.81 -2.20 -14.97
CA PRO A 233 -13.52 -3.59 -15.39
C PRO A 233 -13.51 -3.80 -16.90
N SER A 234 -14.24 -2.99 -17.67
CA SER A 234 -14.42 -3.18 -19.11
C SER A 234 -13.21 -2.72 -19.94
N ARG A 235 -12.27 -1.98 -19.34
CA ARG A 235 -11.07 -1.52 -20.03
C ARG A 235 -9.92 -2.54 -19.91
N PRO A 236 -9.22 -2.88 -21.00
CA PRO A 236 -8.09 -3.81 -20.95
C PRO A 236 -7.01 -3.34 -19.96
N ALA A 237 -6.49 -4.22 -19.11
CA ALA A 237 -5.41 -3.89 -18.16
C ALA A 237 -4.21 -3.18 -18.81
N ALA A 238 -3.84 -3.58 -20.04
CA ALA A 238 -2.74 -3.00 -20.80
C ALA A 238 -2.95 -1.52 -21.19
N THR A 239 -4.17 -1.01 -21.08
CA THR A 239 -4.52 0.37 -21.46
C THR A 239 -4.53 1.35 -20.29
N TRP A 240 -4.39 0.87 -19.05
CA TRP A 240 -4.28 1.76 -17.91
C TRP A 240 -2.86 2.31 -17.86
N PRO A 241 -2.63 3.61 -18.14
CA PRO A 241 -1.35 4.23 -17.87
C PRO A 241 -1.02 3.94 -16.40
N MET A 242 0.23 3.53 -16.12
CA MET A 242 0.73 3.15 -14.78
C MET A 242 -0.07 3.88 -13.70
N VAL A 243 -0.80 3.11 -12.89
CA VAL A 243 -1.64 3.64 -11.81
C VAL A 243 -0.82 4.67 -11.04
N LEU A 244 -1.42 5.83 -10.76
CA LEU A 244 -0.74 6.92 -10.06
C LEU A 244 -0.06 6.36 -8.81
N ALA A 245 1.26 6.45 -8.74
CA ALA A 245 2.03 5.93 -7.62
C ALA A 245 2.01 6.94 -6.47
N PRO A 246 1.86 6.48 -5.21
CA PRO A 246 1.52 5.12 -4.80
C PRO A 246 0.03 4.82 -5.05
N ARG A 247 -0.30 3.55 -5.29
CA ARG A 247 -1.70 3.11 -5.28
C ARG A 247 -2.27 3.27 -3.89
N LEU A 248 -3.44 3.89 -3.83
CA LEU A 248 -4.21 4.10 -2.62
C LEU A 248 -5.45 3.20 -2.70
N PRO A 249 -5.65 2.29 -1.72
CA PRO A 249 -6.76 1.34 -1.71
C PRO A 249 -8.08 2.09 -1.58
N LEU A 250 -9.10 1.57 -2.24
CA LEU A 250 -10.43 2.19 -2.26
C LEU A 250 -11.28 1.69 -1.09
N SER A 251 -12.11 2.56 -0.52
CA SER A 251 -13.21 2.15 0.35
C SER A 251 -14.48 1.98 -0.48
N VAL A 252 -15.09 0.80 -0.41
CA VAL A 252 -16.33 0.45 -1.13
C VAL A 252 -17.36 -0.20 -0.19
N VAL A 253 -17.24 0.08 1.11
CA VAL A 253 -18.11 -0.46 2.17
C VAL A 253 -19.57 -0.05 1.91
N ASP A 254 -19.79 1.22 1.58
CA ASP A 254 -21.12 1.82 1.44
C ASP A 254 -21.63 1.87 -0.01
N MET A 255 -20.97 1.17 -0.93
CA MET A 255 -21.34 1.13 -2.35
C MET A 255 -21.97 -0.21 -2.72
N ASP A 256 -23.01 -0.15 -3.58
CA ASP A 256 -23.79 -1.31 -4.01
C ASP A 256 -23.12 -2.07 -5.16
N PHE A 257 -21.97 -2.67 -4.86
CA PHE A 257 -21.27 -3.57 -5.77
C PHE A 257 -21.50 -5.03 -5.42
N THR A 258 -21.60 -5.86 -6.45
CA THR A 258 -21.54 -7.30 -6.31
C THR A 258 -20.18 -7.74 -5.76
N GLU A 259 -20.15 -8.92 -5.15
CA GLU A 259 -18.92 -9.49 -4.56
C GLU A 259 -17.81 -9.63 -5.61
N ARG A 260 -18.18 -10.05 -6.82
CA ARG A 260 -17.27 -10.17 -7.95
C ARG A 260 -16.72 -8.83 -8.42
N GLU A 261 -17.55 -7.79 -8.48
CA GLU A 261 -17.08 -6.43 -8.79
C GLU A 261 -16.09 -5.94 -7.73
N LYS A 262 -16.36 -6.19 -6.44
CA LYS A 262 -15.45 -5.84 -5.34
C LYS A 262 -14.11 -6.56 -5.47
N LEU A 263 -14.10 -7.87 -5.73
CA LEU A 263 -12.86 -8.64 -5.94
C LEU A 263 -12.08 -8.15 -7.18
N HIS A 264 -12.77 -7.85 -8.27
CA HIS A 264 -12.12 -7.36 -9.47
C HIS A 264 -11.51 -5.96 -9.28
N MET A 265 -12.22 -5.05 -8.61
CA MET A 265 -11.68 -3.75 -8.21
C MET A 265 -10.47 -3.90 -7.28
N HIS A 266 -10.54 -4.82 -6.31
CA HIS A 266 -9.43 -5.11 -5.42
C HIS A 266 -8.20 -5.58 -6.19
N ALA A 267 -8.35 -6.52 -7.12
CA ALA A 267 -7.26 -7.02 -7.93
C ALA A 267 -6.62 -5.95 -8.82
N MET A 268 -7.34 -4.88 -9.19
CA MET A 268 -6.81 -3.79 -10.02
C MET A 268 -6.21 -2.64 -9.20
N PHE A 269 -6.90 -2.16 -8.17
CA PHE A 269 -6.54 -0.93 -7.45
C PHE A 269 -6.23 -1.12 -5.97
N GLY A 270 -6.53 -2.31 -5.43
CA GLY A 270 -6.60 -2.51 -4.00
C GLY A 270 -7.90 -1.97 -3.41
N LEU A 271 -8.38 -2.67 -2.40
CA LEU A 271 -9.47 -2.23 -1.53
C LEU A 271 -8.91 -2.16 -0.12
N THR A 272 -9.50 -1.28 0.68
CA THR A 272 -9.15 -1.17 2.10
C THR A 272 -9.40 -2.49 2.81
N ARG A 273 -8.62 -2.75 3.86
CA ARG A 273 -8.80 -3.95 4.70
C ARG A 273 -10.20 -4.05 5.28
N SER A 274 -10.82 -2.92 5.65
CA SER A 274 -12.20 -2.86 6.13
C SER A 274 -13.21 -3.33 5.08
N SER A 275 -13.05 -2.90 3.82
CA SER A 275 -13.90 -3.32 2.69
C SER A 275 -13.76 -4.81 2.40
N LEU A 276 -12.54 -5.34 2.37
CA LEU A 276 -12.30 -6.78 2.18
C LEU A 276 -12.84 -7.58 3.37
N ARG A 277 -12.62 -7.11 4.60
CA ARG A 277 -13.09 -7.80 5.79
C ARG A 277 -14.61 -7.90 5.78
N GLN A 278 -15.32 -6.83 5.45
CA GLN A 278 -16.78 -6.85 5.33
C GLN A 278 -17.23 -7.85 4.25
N LEU A 279 -16.57 -7.86 3.09
CA LEU A 279 -16.86 -8.80 2.00
C LEU A 279 -16.75 -10.26 2.45
N PHE A 280 -15.65 -10.63 3.10
CA PHE A 280 -15.43 -12.01 3.54
C PHE A 280 -16.23 -12.38 4.80
N MET A 281 -16.41 -11.45 5.75
CA MET A 281 -17.18 -11.71 6.97
C MET A 281 -18.65 -11.98 6.70
N LYS A 282 -19.21 -11.45 5.61
CA LYS A 282 -20.57 -11.76 5.15
C LYS A 282 -20.79 -13.26 4.93
N HIS A 283 -19.73 -14.01 4.63
CA HIS A 283 -19.74 -15.45 4.34
C HIS A 283 -18.97 -16.27 5.38
N ALA A 284 -18.74 -15.71 6.58
CA ALA A 284 -18.03 -16.43 7.63
C ALA A 284 -18.79 -17.63 8.21
N ASP A 285 -20.08 -17.76 7.90
CA ASP A 285 -20.90 -18.93 8.24
C ASP A 285 -21.12 -19.87 7.04
N ASP A 286 -20.56 -19.54 5.85
CA ASP A 286 -20.60 -20.36 4.63
C ASP A 286 -19.17 -20.60 4.10
N PRO A 287 -18.47 -21.62 4.62
CA PRO A 287 -17.11 -21.96 4.24
C PRO A 287 -16.94 -22.22 2.74
N ALA A 288 -17.97 -22.78 2.09
CA ALA A 288 -17.93 -23.08 0.67
C ALA A 288 -17.85 -21.79 -0.14
N ARG A 289 -18.74 -20.84 0.14
CA ARG A 289 -18.76 -19.53 -0.52
C ARG A 289 -17.54 -18.70 -0.16
N PHE A 290 -17.09 -18.75 1.09
CA PHE A 290 -15.88 -18.07 1.54
C PHE A 290 -14.65 -18.52 0.75
N HIS A 291 -14.42 -19.84 0.61
CA HIS A 291 -13.28 -20.37 -0.15
C HIS A 291 -13.41 -20.08 -1.65
N GLU A 292 -14.61 -20.12 -2.22
CA GLU A 292 -14.85 -19.72 -3.62
C GLU A 292 -14.42 -18.26 -3.87
N LEU A 293 -14.84 -17.34 -3.00
CA LEU A 293 -14.47 -15.91 -3.10
C LEU A 293 -12.98 -15.68 -2.90
N LEU A 294 -12.35 -16.41 -1.98
CA LEU A 294 -10.91 -16.34 -1.74
C LEU A 294 -10.13 -16.78 -2.98
N ALA A 295 -10.48 -17.94 -3.55
CA ALA A 295 -9.83 -18.45 -4.75
C ALA A 295 -10.08 -17.54 -5.97
N GLU A 296 -11.30 -17.00 -6.13
CA GLU A 296 -11.61 -16.00 -7.17
C GLU A 296 -10.76 -14.73 -7.01
N GLY A 297 -10.69 -14.18 -5.80
CA GLY A 297 -9.90 -12.99 -5.51
C GLY A 297 -8.41 -13.18 -5.80
N LEU A 298 -7.83 -14.30 -5.36
CA LEU A 298 -6.42 -14.64 -5.63
C LEU A 298 -6.18 -14.85 -7.13
N ARG A 299 -7.09 -15.53 -7.84
CA ARG A 299 -7.01 -15.73 -9.30
C ARG A 299 -6.99 -14.41 -10.04
N GLU A 300 -7.87 -13.47 -9.69
CA GLU A 300 -7.89 -12.14 -10.28
C GLU A 300 -6.59 -11.37 -9.99
N CYS A 301 -6.08 -11.43 -8.75
CA CYS A 301 -4.81 -10.78 -8.41
C CYS A 301 -3.60 -11.37 -9.17
N VAL A 302 -3.53 -12.70 -9.31
CA VAL A 302 -2.50 -13.39 -10.09
C VAL A 302 -2.60 -13.00 -11.57
N HIS A 303 -3.82 -12.99 -12.13
CA HIS A 303 -4.05 -12.58 -13.52
C HIS A 303 -3.59 -11.13 -13.78
N ARG A 304 -3.80 -10.23 -12.82
CA ARG A 304 -3.35 -8.83 -12.88
C ARG A 304 -1.90 -8.61 -12.42
N ARG A 305 -1.21 -9.66 -11.95
CA ARG A 305 0.11 -9.60 -11.32
C ARG A 305 0.18 -8.57 -10.18
N ASN A 306 -0.89 -8.44 -9.40
CA ASN A 306 -1.00 -7.44 -8.34
C ASN A 306 -0.67 -8.06 -6.97
N VAL A 307 0.63 -8.09 -6.65
CA VAL A 307 1.16 -8.64 -5.38
C VAL A 307 0.56 -7.96 -4.15
N PRO A 308 0.52 -6.61 -4.03
CA PRO A 308 -0.07 -5.95 -2.87
C PRO A 308 -1.52 -6.37 -2.57
N SER A 309 -2.36 -6.44 -3.61
CA SER A 309 -3.75 -6.91 -3.46
C SER A 309 -3.81 -8.38 -3.04
N ALA A 310 -3.03 -9.26 -3.66
CA ALA A 310 -3.00 -10.66 -3.26
C ALA A 310 -2.59 -10.83 -1.78
N ARG A 311 -1.59 -10.07 -1.31
CA ARG A 311 -1.17 -10.07 0.11
C ARG A 311 -2.31 -9.64 1.02
N GLU A 312 -3.04 -8.58 0.66
CA GLU A 312 -4.12 -8.04 1.49
C GLU A 312 -5.32 -8.99 1.58
N ILE A 313 -5.62 -9.75 0.51
CA ILE A 313 -6.57 -10.86 0.59
C ILE A 313 -6.12 -11.86 1.65
N VAL A 314 -4.91 -12.41 1.55
CA VAL A 314 -4.40 -13.41 2.51
C VAL A 314 -4.41 -12.85 3.92
N ARG A 315 -3.96 -11.61 4.14
CA ARG A 315 -4.01 -10.95 5.46
C ARG A 315 -5.41 -10.83 6.04
N THR A 316 -6.39 -10.56 5.19
CA THR A 316 -7.77 -10.36 5.61
C THR A 316 -8.45 -11.69 5.88
N THR A 317 -8.22 -12.70 5.04
CA THR A 317 -8.88 -14.00 5.13
C THR A 317 -8.23 -14.93 6.14
N SER A 318 -6.91 -14.89 6.33
CA SER A 318 -6.20 -15.84 7.20
C SER A 318 -6.73 -15.91 8.63
N PRO A 319 -7.00 -14.78 9.34
CA PRO A 319 -7.56 -14.86 10.69
C PRO A 319 -8.98 -15.44 10.70
N LEU A 320 -9.75 -15.22 9.63
CA LEU A 320 -11.10 -15.76 9.47
C LEU A 320 -11.04 -17.27 9.20
N MET A 321 -10.11 -17.70 8.34
CA MET A 321 -9.86 -19.10 8.01
C MET A 321 -9.51 -19.94 9.24
N VAL A 322 -8.65 -19.42 10.10
CA VAL A 322 -8.24 -20.13 11.33
C VAL A 322 -9.36 -20.20 12.37
N ALA A 323 -10.37 -19.33 12.28
CA ALA A 323 -11.50 -19.32 13.21
C ALA A 323 -12.58 -20.38 12.88
N PHE A 324 -12.58 -20.96 11.67
CA PHE A 324 -13.53 -22.01 11.31
C PHE A 324 -13.22 -23.35 11.99
N SER A 325 -14.24 -24.21 12.12
CA SER A 325 -14.09 -25.56 12.67
C SER A 325 -13.31 -26.47 11.71
N PRO A 326 -12.39 -27.33 12.21
CA PRO A 326 -11.62 -28.27 11.38
C PRO A 326 -12.46 -29.41 10.75
N ASP A 327 -13.72 -29.59 11.15
CA ASP A 327 -14.61 -30.65 10.62
C ASP A 327 -15.00 -30.48 9.14
N GLU A 328 -14.52 -29.42 8.48
CA GLU A 328 -14.89 -29.00 7.13
C GLU A 328 -13.86 -29.38 6.04
N GLY A 329 -12.96 -30.33 6.33
CA GLY A 329 -11.75 -30.60 5.53
C GLY A 329 -11.94 -30.87 4.02
N LYS A 330 -13.17 -31.12 3.53
CA LYS A 330 -13.44 -31.19 2.08
C LYS A 330 -13.22 -29.85 1.37
N TYR A 331 -13.59 -28.73 1.99
CA TYR A 331 -13.48 -27.41 1.38
C TYR A 331 -12.04 -26.93 1.32
N ASP A 332 -11.24 -27.28 2.32
CA ASP A 332 -9.80 -26.97 2.37
C ASP A 332 -9.06 -27.62 1.20
N GLN A 333 -9.37 -28.87 0.86
CA GLN A 333 -8.70 -29.55 -0.25
C GLN A 333 -9.02 -28.92 -1.62
N ASN A 334 -10.26 -28.45 -1.81
CA ASN A 334 -10.63 -27.76 -3.04
C ASN A 334 -9.86 -26.43 -3.19
N LEU A 335 -9.85 -25.62 -2.12
CA LEU A 335 -9.09 -24.37 -2.09
C LEU A 335 -7.60 -24.62 -2.35
N LEU A 336 -7.01 -25.61 -1.67
CA LEU A 336 -5.61 -25.98 -1.82
C LEU A 336 -5.28 -26.34 -3.28
N ASN A 337 -6.12 -27.15 -3.92
CA ASN A 337 -5.94 -27.52 -5.33
C ASN A 337 -6.01 -26.30 -6.26
N GLU A 338 -6.95 -25.38 -6.01
CA GLU A 338 -7.08 -24.15 -6.79
C GLU A 338 -5.86 -23.23 -6.63
N VAL A 339 -5.40 -23.01 -5.39
CA VAL A 339 -4.22 -22.17 -5.12
C VAL A 339 -2.94 -22.78 -5.71
N LEU A 340 -2.77 -24.11 -5.61
CA LEU A 340 -1.63 -24.80 -6.24
C LEU A 340 -1.66 -24.71 -7.77
N ALA A 341 -2.85 -24.74 -8.39
CA ALA A 341 -3.02 -24.52 -9.82
C ALA A 341 -2.65 -23.09 -10.23
N LEU A 342 -2.96 -22.08 -9.41
CA LEU A 342 -2.50 -20.70 -9.65
C LEU A 342 -0.96 -20.61 -9.66
N CYS A 343 -0.27 -21.38 -8.83
CA CYS A 343 1.20 -21.46 -8.83
C CYS A 343 1.79 -22.09 -10.11
N GLU A 344 1.05 -22.88 -10.88
CA GLU A 344 1.58 -23.55 -12.08
C GLU A 344 1.86 -22.57 -13.23
N GLY A 345 1.16 -21.43 -13.25
CA GLY A 345 1.35 -20.37 -14.24
C GLY A 345 2.46 -19.37 -13.90
N LEU A 346 3.08 -19.48 -12.72
CA LEU A 346 4.07 -18.52 -12.24
C LEU A 346 5.49 -18.92 -12.63
N THR A 347 6.32 -17.90 -12.89
CA THR A 347 7.73 -18.06 -13.25
C THR A 347 8.65 -17.64 -12.11
N GLU A 348 9.97 -17.82 -12.27
CA GLU A 348 10.97 -17.33 -11.33
C GLU A 348 10.93 -15.81 -11.14
N ASN A 349 10.34 -15.04 -12.08
CA ASN A 349 10.17 -13.60 -11.92
C ASN A 349 8.97 -13.22 -11.03
N ASP A 350 8.16 -14.21 -10.62
CA ASP A 350 6.94 -14.01 -9.86
C ASP A 350 7.10 -14.49 -8.39
N GLU A 351 8.32 -14.41 -7.83
CA GLU A 351 8.63 -14.88 -6.46
C GLU A 351 7.69 -14.27 -5.41
N ASP A 352 7.35 -12.98 -5.54
CA ASP A 352 6.46 -12.33 -4.57
C ASP A 352 5.03 -12.88 -4.61
N LEU A 353 4.49 -13.23 -5.79
CA LEU A 353 3.20 -13.92 -5.89
C LEU A 353 3.30 -15.34 -5.33
N MET A 354 4.40 -16.03 -5.58
CA MET A 354 4.67 -17.35 -4.98
C MET A 354 4.70 -17.26 -3.45
N VAL A 355 5.20 -16.17 -2.87
CA VAL A 355 5.14 -15.95 -1.42
C VAL A 355 3.70 -15.84 -0.93
N VAL A 356 2.85 -15.08 -1.61
CA VAL A 356 1.44 -14.94 -1.22
C VAL A 356 0.70 -16.27 -1.30
N LEU A 357 0.79 -16.95 -2.45
CA LEU A 357 0.08 -18.21 -2.66
C LEU A 357 0.63 -19.32 -1.76
N GLY A 358 1.94 -19.34 -1.50
CA GLY A 358 2.53 -20.29 -0.58
C GLY A 358 2.14 -20.05 0.88
N ALA A 359 1.89 -18.80 1.29
CA ALA A 359 1.31 -18.50 2.60
C ALA A 359 -0.11 -19.05 2.73
N GLU A 360 -0.92 -18.89 1.68
CA GLU A 360 -2.27 -19.44 1.62
C GLU A 360 -2.29 -20.98 1.66
N VAL A 361 -1.41 -21.63 0.89
CA VAL A 361 -1.21 -23.10 0.92
C VAL A 361 -0.85 -23.56 2.33
N MET A 362 0.15 -22.92 2.94
CA MET A 362 0.62 -23.30 4.28
C MET A 362 -0.49 -23.17 5.34
N LEU A 363 -1.31 -22.12 5.26
CA LEU A 363 -2.39 -21.90 6.21
C LEU A 363 -3.56 -22.87 6.01
N THR A 364 -3.90 -23.18 4.76
CA THR A 364 -4.89 -24.20 4.43
C THR A 364 -4.45 -25.59 4.90
N GLU A 365 -3.18 -25.93 4.69
CA GLU A 365 -2.55 -27.19 5.15
C GLU A 365 -2.55 -27.30 6.68
N PHE A 366 -2.23 -26.20 7.37
CA PHE A 366 -2.28 -26.13 8.83
C PHE A 366 -3.70 -26.35 9.35
N ARG A 367 -4.69 -25.63 8.81
CA ARG A 367 -6.10 -25.74 9.18
C ARG A 367 -6.64 -27.16 8.97
N SER A 368 -6.31 -27.78 7.83
CA SER A 368 -6.76 -29.14 7.51
C SER A 368 -6.16 -30.24 8.40
N GLY A 369 -5.21 -29.90 9.28
CA GLY A 369 -4.48 -30.83 10.15
C GLY A 369 -3.43 -31.69 9.44
N GLN A 370 -3.28 -31.55 8.12
CA GLN A 370 -2.30 -32.30 7.34
C GLN A 370 -0.86 -31.98 7.75
N THR A 371 -0.57 -30.72 8.09
CA THR A 371 0.75 -30.31 8.59
C THR A 371 1.17 -31.14 9.80
N GLN A 372 0.27 -31.42 10.75
CA GLN A 372 0.61 -32.18 11.95
C GLN A 372 1.06 -33.61 11.61
N SER A 373 0.33 -34.30 10.74
CA SER A 373 0.68 -35.65 10.26
C SER A 373 2.05 -35.67 9.56
N ARG A 374 2.36 -34.62 8.79
CA ARG A 374 3.66 -34.47 8.12
C ARG A 374 4.78 -34.17 9.11
N ILE A 375 4.52 -33.40 10.17
CA ILE A 375 5.47 -33.16 11.26
C ILE A 375 5.78 -34.48 11.97
N ASP A 376 4.77 -35.27 12.33
CA ASP A 376 4.98 -36.58 12.98
C ASP A 376 5.84 -37.50 12.13
N THR A 377 5.56 -37.56 10.83
CA THR A 377 6.36 -38.31 9.86
C THR A 377 7.80 -37.81 9.82
N ALA A 378 8.02 -36.49 9.75
CA ALA A 378 9.35 -35.91 9.74
C ALA A 378 10.12 -36.15 11.05
N VAL A 379 9.44 -36.05 12.20
CA VAL A 379 9.99 -36.34 13.53
C VAL A 379 10.41 -37.81 13.63
N GLN A 380 9.58 -38.73 13.15
CA GLN A 380 9.89 -40.16 13.13
C GLN A 380 11.08 -40.46 12.23
N GLN A 381 11.06 -40.00 10.97
CA GLN A 381 12.13 -40.24 10.00
C GLN A 381 13.47 -39.71 10.51
N LEU A 382 13.50 -38.48 11.03
CA LEU A 382 14.72 -37.86 11.52
C LEU A 382 15.20 -38.49 12.83
N GLY A 383 14.28 -38.90 13.71
CA GLY A 383 14.61 -39.63 14.94
C GLY A 383 15.16 -41.04 14.68
N GLU A 384 14.63 -41.77 13.70
CA GLU A 384 15.17 -43.04 13.23
C GLU A 384 16.57 -42.89 12.65
N TRP A 385 16.78 -41.86 11.83
CA TRP A 385 18.09 -41.56 11.27
C TRP A 385 19.13 -41.27 12.37
N LEU A 386 18.80 -40.42 13.35
CA LEU A 386 19.68 -40.11 14.47
C LEU A 386 20.00 -41.33 15.34
N ARG A 387 19.02 -42.21 15.59
CA ARG A 387 19.25 -43.47 16.32
C ARG A 387 20.22 -44.39 15.57
N LYS A 388 20.06 -44.54 14.25
CA LYS A 388 20.96 -45.37 13.42
C LYS A 388 22.39 -44.83 13.48
N VAL A 389 22.58 -43.52 13.30
CA VAL A 389 23.92 -42.90 13.34
C VAL A 389 24.56 -43.02 14.73
N ASN A 390 23.83 -42.79 15.82
CA ASN A 390 24.37 -42.91 17.18
C ASN A 390 24.71 -44.37 17.57
N SER A 391 24.10 -45.36 16.90
CA SER A 391 24.32 -46.78 17.18
C SER A 391 25.48 -47.40 16.37
N GLN A 392 26.09 -46.67 15.42
CA GLN A 392 27.00 -47.25 14.45
C GLN A 392 28.36 -46.51 14.33
N CYS A 393 29.37 -47.24 13.84
CA CYS A 393 30.75 -46.82 13.62
C CYS A 393 30.87 -45.72 12.53
N THR A 394 32.03 -45.05 12.43
CA THR A 394 32.41 -44.03 11.42
C THR A 394 32.09 -44.40 9.96
N VAL A 395 31.95 -45.68 9.63
CA VAL A 395 31.46 -46.16 8.32
C VAL A 395 30.06 -45.59 7.99
N CYS A 396 29.24 -45.34 9.01
CA CYS A 396 27.88 -44.84 8.84
C CYS A 396 27.79 -43.34 8.59
N ASP A 397 28.80 -42.56 8.99
CA ASP A 397 28.91 -41.15 8.59
C ASP A 397 29.12 -41.04 7.08
N VAL A 398 29.91 -41.95 6.50
CA VAL A 398 30.14 -42.02 5.05
C VAL A 398 28.86 -42.46 4.32
N LEU A 399 28.19 -43.51 4.80
CA LEU A 399 26.93 -43.97 4.18
C LEU A 399 25.84 -42.90 4.25
N SER A 400 25.72 -42.20 5.40
CA SER A 400 24.77 -41.11 5.51
C SER A 400 25.15 -39.89 4.67
N TRP A 401 26.43 -39.59 4.52
CA TRP A 401 26.88 -38.57 3.57
C TRP A 401 26.52 -38.98 2.14
N VAL A 402 26.76 -40.22 1.73
CA VAL A 402 26.41 -40.73 0.39
C VAL A 402 24.91 -40.60 0.12
N GLU A 403 24.07 -40.96 1.09
CA GLU A 403 22.62 -40.79 0.99
C GLU A 403 22.22 -39.32 0.86
N THR A 404 22.82 -38.45 1.67
CA THR A 404 22.57 -37.00 1.59
C THR A 404 23.09 -36.42 0.27
N TRP A 405 24.23 -36.89 -0.22
CA TRP A 405 24.87 -36.42 -1.44
C TRP A 405 24.06 -36.78 -2.70
N LYS A 406 23.37 -37.92 -2.70
CA LYS A 406 22.41 -38.28 -3.76
C LYS A 406 21.32 -37.22 -3.90
N GLN A 407 20.93 -36.59 -2.80
CA GLN A 407 19.89 -35.57 -2.76
C GLN A 407 20.44 -34.13 -2.83
N GLU A 408 21.66 -33.91 -2.34
CA GLU A 408 22.35 -32.62 -2.25
C GLU A 408 23.82 -32.76 -2.66
N ARG A 409 24.08 -32.59 -3.96
CA ARG A 409 25.43 -32.76 -4.55
C ARG A 409 26.50 -31.86 -3.93
N GLN A 410 26.09 -30.75 -3.30
CA GLN A 410 26.99 -29.80 -2.63
C GLN A 410 27.33 -30.18 -1.17
N SER A 411 26.81 -31.30 -0.65
CA SER A 411 27.06 -31.75 0.71
C SER A 411 28.53 -32.10 0.95
N ARG A 412 29.17 -31.44 1.92
CA ARG A 412 30.56 -31.68 2.30
C ARG A 412 30.66 -32.85 3.27
N MET A 413 31.46 -33.87 2.94
CA MET A 413 31.73 -35.04 3.80
C MET A 413 32.29 -34.61 5.17
N SER A 414 33.09 -33.55 5.22
CA SER A 414 33.66 -33.01 6.47
C SER A 414 32.60 -32.57 7.49
N SER A 415 31.40 -32.17 7.06
CA SER A 415 30.30 -31.83 7.97
C SER A 415 29.75 -33.06 8.71
N PHE A 416 29.86 -34.25 8.12
CA PHE A 416 29.45 -35.51 8.74
C PHE A 416 30.53 -36.00 9.70
N ILE A 417 31.79 -36.03 9.25
CA ILE A 417 32.93 -36.45 10.07
C ILE A 417 33.12 -35.57 11.31
N SER A 418 32.86 -34.26 11.21
CA SER A 418 32.95 -33.33 12.35
C SER A 418 31.77 -33.40 13.32
N GLY A 419 30.75 -34.23 13.07
CA GLY A 419 29.52 -34.30 13.87
C GLY A 419 28.58 -33.10 13.68
N LYS A 420 28.98 -32.07 12.91
CA LYS A 420 28.16 -30.87 12.67
C LYS A 420 26.82 -31.20 12.01
N ALA A 421 26.79 -32.18 11.10
CA ALA A 421 25.54 -32.64 10.46
C ALA A 421 24.58 -33.28 11.48
N VAL A 422 25.11 -34.09 12.41
CA VAL A 422 24.35 -34.74 13.48
C VAL A 422 23.81 -33.69 14.45
N ALA A 423 24.63 -32.73 14.88
CA ALA A 423 24.21 -31.62 15.74
C ALA A 423 23.08 -30.80 15.08
N ASN A 424 23.29 -30.35 13.84
CA ASN A 424 22.29 -29.57 13.09
C ASN A 424 20.96 -30.32 12.89
N ARG A 425 20.99 -31.63 12.69
CA ARG A 425 19.79 -32.49 12.54
C ARG A 425 19.12 -32.76 13.88
N SER A 426 19.89 -32.91 14.96
CA SER A 426 19.36 -33.02 16.32
C SER A 426 18.65 -31.74 16.77
N ASP A 427 19.24 -30.58 16.45
CA ASP A 427 18.63 -29.28 16.71
C ASP A 427 17.35 -29.10 15.89
N PHE A 428 17.36 -29.46 14.61
CA PHE A 428 16.17 -29.42 13.77
C PHE A 428 15.07 -30.36 14.28
N LEU A 429 15.40 -31.58 14.72
CA LEU A 429 14.44 -32.49 15.34
C LEU A 429 13.82 -31.89 16.60
N ARG A 430 14.62 -31.22 17.44
CA ARG A 430 14.14 -30.52 18.64
C ARG A 430 13.14 -29.42 18.27
N HIS A 431 13.41 -28.65 17.22
CA HIS A 431 12.46 -27.66 16.70
C HIS A 431 11.19 -28.28 16.11
N LEU A 432 11.30 -29.37 15.33
CA LEU A 432 10.12 -30.09 14.82
C LEU A 432 9.23 -30.64 15.94
N LYS A 433 9.83 -31.13 17.02
CA LYS A 433 9.07 -31.56 18.21
C LYS A 433 8.36 -30.39 18.88
N LYS A 434 9.00 -29.23 19.01
CA LYS A 434 8.33 -28.03 19.52
C LYS A 434 7.16 -27.58 18.63
N LEU A 435 7.35 -27.62 17.31
CA LEU A 435 6.28 -27.36 16.34
C LEU A 435 5.12 -28.32 16.51
N ARG A 436 5.40 -29.63 16.63
CA ARG A 436 4.41 -30.68 16.89
C ARG A 436 3.65 -30.47 18.19
N ASP A 437 4.36 -30.01 19.22
CA ASP A 437 3.85 -29.84 20.58
C ASP A 437 3.17 -28.46 20.77
N ALA A 438 3.12 -27.61 19.73
CA ALA A 438 2.44 -26.32 19.78
C ALA A 438 0.91 -26.50 19.90
N THR A 439 0.30 -25.76 20.83
CA THR A 439 -1.11 -25.92 21.20
C THR A 439 -2.06 -25.03 20.42
N ASP A 440 -1.53 -23.99 19.75
CA ASP A 440 -2.29 -22.98 19.03
C ASP A 440 -1.51 -22.48 17.81
N GLY A 441 -2.22 -21.80 16.90
CA GLY A 441 -1.65 -21.29 15.66
C GLY A 441 -0.55 -20.25 15.86
N GLU A 442 -0.64 -19.39 16.89
CA GLU A 442 0.38 -18.37 17.14
C GLU A 442 1.70 -19.00 17.57
N SER A 443 1.64 -19.95 18.50
CA SER A 443 2.79 -20.73 18.99
C SER A 443 3.42 -21.55 17.86
N TYR A 444 2.60 -22.16 17.01
CA TYR A 444 3.05 -22.90 15.82
C TYR A 444 3.82 -21.97 14.85
N ILE A 445 3.26 -20.82 14.50
CA ILE A 445 3.88 -19.86 13.57
C ILE A 445 5.16 -19.25 14.16
N ARG A 446 5.20 -18.97 15.46
CA ARG A 446 6.41 -18.48 16.13
C ARG A 446 7.54 -19.50 16.09
N GLU A 447 7.27 -20.75 16.45
CA GLU A 447 8.29 -21.80 16.36
C GLU A 447 8.71 -22.04 14.90
N LEU A 448 7.79 -21.96 13.93
CA LEU A 448 8.10 -22.12 12.51
C LEU A 448 9.06 -21.02 12.03
N TYR A 449 8.82 -19.78 12.44
CA TYR A 449 9.71 -18.65 12.17
C TYR A 449 11.12 -18.90 12.72
N GLU A 450 11.25 -19.35 13.97
CA GLU A 450 12.54 -19.72 14.56
C GLU A 450 13.24 -20.85 13.79
N VAL A 451 12.49 -21.87 13.35
CA VAL A 451 13.05 -22.97 12.54
C VAL A 451 13.65 -22.44 11.26
N VAL A 452 12.88 -21.64 10.49
CA VAL A 452 13.32 -21.11 9.20
C VAL A 452 14.52 -20.17 9.39
N HIS A 453 14.51 -19.31 10.41
CA HIS A 453 15.62 -18.39 10.68
C HIS A 453 16.92 -19.14 11.03
N ALA A 454 16.82 -20.30 11.70
CA ALA A 454 17.96 -21.15 12.01
C ALA A 454 18.49 -21.94 10.79
N LEU A 455 17.74 -22.04 9.68
CA LEU A 455 18.18 -22.73 8.47
C LEU A 455 19.18 -21.89 7.69
N ARG A 456 20.48 -22.15 7.86
CA ARG A 456 21.56 -21.41 7.16
C ARG A 456 21.93 -21.92 5.75
N SER A 457 21.42 -23.06 5.28
CA SER A 457 21.74 -23.58 3.93
C SER A 457 20.65 -24.50 3.37
N PRO A 458 20.43 -24.56 2.04
CA PRO A 458 19.55 -25.53 1.41
C PRO A 458 20.08 -26.93 1.71
N CYS A 459 19.28 -27.72 2.43
CA CYS A 459 19.65 -29.04 2.89
C CYS A 459 18.42 -29.92 3.12
N LEU A 460 18.63 -31.17 3.55
CA LEU A 460 17.55 -32.11 3.85
C LEU A 460 16.49 -31.50 4.76
N ARG A 461 16.92 -30.65 5.71
CA ARG A 461 16.03 -29.92 6.64
C ARG A 461 15.09 -28.96 5.91
N PHE A 462 15.58 -28.27 4.89
CA PHE A 462 14.74 -27.42 4.05
C PHE A 462 13.71 -28.23 3.27
N ARG A 463 14.13 -29.35 2.65
CA ARG A 463 13.20 -30.24 1.92
C ARG A 463 12.11 -30.79 2.85
N MET A 464 12.51 -31.29 4.02
CA MET A 464 11.59 -31.77 5.04
C MET A 464 10.63 -30.67 5.51
N LEU A 465 11.15 -29.48 5.81
CA LEU A 465 10.30 -28.37 6.26
C LEU A 465 9.30 -27.95 5.19
N ARG A 466 9.75 -27.86 3.94
CA ARG A 466 8.91 -27.55 2.79
C ARG A 466 7.77 -28.57 2.62
N GLN A 467 8.08 -29.86 2.75
CA GLN A 467 7.06 -30.92 2.77
C GLN A 467 6.11 -30.79 3.95
N VAL A 468 6.63 -30.52 5.16
CA VAL A 468 5.85 -30.30 6.38
C VAL A 468 4.80 -29.21 6.18
N VAL A 469 5.17 -28.09 5.57
CA VAL A 469 4.25 -26.97 5.30
C VAL A 469 3.43 -27.10 4.01
N GLY A 470 3.54 -28.24 3.31
CA GLY A 470 2.76 -28.53 2.09
C GLY A 470 3.16 -27.78 0.84
N LEU A 471 4.40 -27.34 0.80
CA LEU A 471 4.99 -26.72 -0.38
C LEU A 471 5.77 -27.76 -1.20
N ASP A 472 5.77 -27.59 -2.51
CA ASP A 472 6.47 -28.47 -3.45
C ASP A 472 7.82 -27.91 -3.92
N GLU A 473 8.40 -28.50 -4.97
CA GLU A 473 9.74 -28.15 -5.42
C GLU A 473 9.91 -26.73 -5.98
N ARG A 474 8.81 -26.08 -6.38
CA ARG A 474 8.79 -24.73 -6.94
C ARG A 474 9.14 -23.67 -5.91
N PHE A 475 8.86 -23.94 -4.64
CA PHE A 475 9.14 -23.01 -3.55
C PHE A 475 10.61 -23.08 -3.17
N SER A 476 11.34 -22.02 -3.54
CA SER A 476 12.74 -21.83 -3.17
C SER A 476 12.88 -21.58 -1.66
N ARG A 477 14.11 -21.61 -1.15
CA ARG A 477 14.38 -21.30 0.27
C ARG A 477 14.01 -19.86 0.63
N ASN A 478 14.27 -18.92 -0.28
CA ASN A 478 13.96 -17.51 -0.07
C ASN A 478 12.45 -17.30 -0.03
N VAL A 479 11.74 -17.95 -0.96
CA VAL A 479 10.27 -17.93 -0.99
C VAL A 479 9.70 -18.56 0.29
N LEU A 480 10.18 -19.73 0.76
CA LEU A 480 9.73 -20.30 2.04
C LEU A 480 9.97 -19.35 3.22
N HIS A 481 11.14 -18.71 3.28
CA HIS A 481 11.43 -17.77 4.34
C HIS A 481 10.49 -16.57 4.32
N ALA A 482 10.22 -16.01 3.13
CA ALA A 482 9.29 -14.91 2.96
C ALA A 482 7.83 -15.31 3.25
N ILE A 483 7.41 -16.53 2.89
CA ILE A 483 6.10 -17.12 3.27
C ILE A 483 5.94 -17.11 4.79
N VAL A 484 6.93 -17.66 5.50
CA VAL A 484 6.87 -17.75 6.97
C VAL A 484 6.91 -16.37 7.62
N CYS A 485 7.66 -15.41 7.05
CA CYS A 485 7.64 -14.03 7.49
C CYS A 485 6.26 -13.37 7.28
N LEU A 486 5.63 -13.55 6.12
CA LEU A 486 4.31 -13.00 5.83
C LEU A 486 3.27 -13.56 6.81
N VAL A 487 3.26 -14.88 7.03
CA VAL A 487 2.32 -15.49 7.97
C VAL A 487 2.62 -15.08 9.41
N TYR A 488 3.89 -14.99 9.81
CA TYR A 488 4.25 -14.45 11.12
C TYR A 488 3.70 -13.03 11.32
N ASP A 489 3.79 -12.17 10.32
CA ASP A 489 3.28 -10.80 10.38
C ASP A 489 1.74 -10.72 10.44
N ILE A 490 1.03 -11.72 9.93
CA ILE A 490 -0.43 -11.81 10.01
C ILE A 490 -0.88 -12.17 11.44
N PHE A 491 -0.22 -13.15 12.07
CA PHE A 491 -0.68 -13.73 13.32
C PHE A 491 -0.01 -13.17 14.57
N VAL A 492 1.20 -12.62 14.46
CA VAL A 492 1.93 -12.07 15.60
C VAL A 492 1.80 -10.55 15.56
N PRO A 493 0.98 -9.94 16.45
CA PRO A 493 0.76 -8.50 16.45
C PRO A 493 2.09 -7.77 16.61
N ARG A 494 2.45 -6.95 15.62
CA ARG A 494 3.54 -5.99 15.80
C ARG A 494 3.03 -4.88 16.72
N ALA A 495 3.92 -4.35 17.57
CA ALA A 495 3.63 -3.12 18.31
C ALA A 495 3.20 -2.06 17.28
N VAL A 496 1.92 -1.73 17.30
CA VAL A 496 1.24 -0.99 16.23
C VAL A 496 1.99 0.32 16.01
N SER A 497 2.62 0.45 14.85
CA SER A 497 3.07 1.76 14.38
C SER A 497 1.84 2.63 14.30
N ALA A 498 1.89 3.87 14.79
CA ALA A 498 0.77 4.80 14.66
C ALA A 498 0.27 4.93 13.21
N PHE A 499 1.10 4.57 12.22
CA PHE A 499 0.83 4.46 10.79
C PHE A 499 0.54 3.01 10.37
N GLU A 500 -0.48 2.36 10.93
CA GLU A 500 -0.98 1.09 10.39
C GLU A 500 -1.79 1.36 9.11
N VAL A 501 -1.14 1.92 8.10
CA VAL A 501 -1.72 2.08 6.77
C VAL A 501 -1.67 0.72 6.08
N ASP A 502 -2.67 0.39 5.27
CA ASP A 502 -2.70 -0.83 4.46
C ASP A 502 -1.32 -1.03 3.79
N GLU A 503 -0.73 -2.22 3.95
CA GLU A 503 0.66 -2.47 3.57
C GLU A 503 0.91 -2.18 2.08
N ALA A 504 -0.11 -2.37 1.24
CA ALA A 504 -0.08 -2.02 -0.17
C ALA A 504 0.44 -0.60 -0.41
N ILE A 505 -0.03 0.37 0.39
CA ILE A 505 0.43 1.76 0.30
C ILE A 505 1.89 1.90 0.75
N GLY A 506 2.27 1.16 1.79
CA GLY A 506 3.64 1.20 2.33
C GLY A 506 4.69 0.62 1.39
N LEU A 507 4.38 -0.49 0.71
CA LEU A 507 5.29 -1.14 -0.24
C LEU A 507 5.57 -0.24 -1.44
N GLU A 508 4.54 0.40 -1.99
CA GLU A 508 4.69 1.22 -3.20
C GLU A 508 5.33 2.57 -2.92
N ALA A 509 5.05 3.17 -1.77
CA ALA A 509 5.74 4.39 -1.35
C ALA A 509 7.25 4.16 -1.16
N ALA A 510 7.66 2.94 -0.78
CA ALA A 510 9.07 2.58 -0.67
C ALA A 510 9.75 2.45 -2.04
N GLU A 511 9.09 1.82 -3.02
CA GLU A 511 9.64 1.64 -4.38
C GLU A 511 9.89 2.97 -5.11
N ASP A 512 8.95 3.92 -5.03
CA ASP A 512 9.08 5.19 -5.75
C ASP A 512 10.13 6.11 -5.13
N SER A 513 10.35 5.99 -3.82
CA SER A 513 11.42 6.69 -3.09
C SER A 513 12.84 6.30 -3.59
N GLY A 514 12.98 5.12 -4.22
CA GLY A 514 14.24 4.62 -4.77
C GLY A 514 14.52 5.00 -6.24
N SER A 515 13.51 5.46 -6.99
CA SER A 515 13.59 5.61 -8.46
C SER A 515 14.21 6.93 -8.94
N LEU A 516 14.09 8.03 -8.17
CA LEU A 516 14.56 9.37 -8.57
C LEU A 516 16.07 9.64 -8.35
N LEU A 517 16.86 8.65 -7.95
CA LEU A 517 18.32 8.80 -7.69
C LEU A 517 19.20 7.77 -8.42
N ARG A 518 18.88 7.40 -9.66
CA ARG A 518 19.88 6.77 -10.55
C ARG A 518 20.72 7.84 -11.27
N ARG A 519 21.97 8.04 -10.81
CA ARG A 519 23.08 8.57 -11.61
C ARG A 519 24.35 7.69 -11.44
N PRO A 520 25.32 7.79 -12.37
CA PRO A 520 26.07 6.65 -12.89
C PRO A 520 27.32 6.29 -12.08
N SER A 521 27.71 5.02 -12.26
CA SER A 521 29.00 4.36 -12.06
C SER A 521 30.16 5.16 -11.47
N ARG A 522 30.76 4.67 -10.38
CA ARG A 522 32.19 4.30 -10.38
C ARG A 522 32.64 3.51 -9.15
N GLU A 523 33.48 2.52 -9.45
CA GLU A 523 34.47 1.85 -8.61
C GLU A 523 35.27 2.84 -7.75
N ILE A 524 35.60 2.43 -6.52
CA ILE A 524 36.92 2.52 -5.84
C ILE A 524 36.72 2.23 -4.34
N LEU A 525 37.55 1.33 -3.83
CA LEU A 525 37.71 0.83 -2.44
C LEU A 525 36.97 -0.49 -2.12
N GLY A 526 37.75 -1.57 -2.17
CA GLY A 526 37.37 -2.92 -1.76
C GLY A 526 37.00 -2.99 -0.29
N VAL A 527 35.70 -2.94 -0.05
CA VAL A 527 35.04 -3.38 1.18
C VAL A 527 34.07 -4.47 0.77
N GLU A 528 34.19 -5.63 1.42
CA GLU A 528 33.29 -6.77 1.21
C GLU A 528 31.82 -6.32 1.33
N THR A 529 31.08 -6.47 0.24
CA THR A 529 29.63 -6.25 0.23
C THR A 529 28.96 -7.38 1.00
N PRO A 530 28.13 -7.11 2.03
CA PRO A 530 27.29 -8.13 2.60
C PRO A 530 26.24 -8.54 1.56
N GLU A 531 25.97 -9.85 1.49
CA GLU A 531 25.02 -10.48 0.59
C GLU A 531 23.65 -9.77 0.63
N ASN A 532 23.22 -9.27 -0.52
CA ASN A 532 21.89 -8.70 -0.71
C ASN A 532 20.84 -9.82 -0.59
N PHE A 533 20.21 -9.91 0.58
CA PHE A 533 19.01 -10.71 0.80
C PHE A 533 17.79 -9.97 0.25
N SER A 534 17.24 -10.47 -0.85
CA SER A 534 15.86 -10.22 -1.28
C SER A 534 14.92 -11.15 -0.52
N SER A 535 14.68 -10.80 0.74
CA SER A 535 13.45 -11.11 1.46
C SER A 535 13.42 -10.12 2.61
N ASP A 536 12.72 -9.00 2.47
CA ASP A 536 12.51 -8.13 3.62
C ASP A 536 11.03 -7.95 3.93
N PRO A 537 10.55 -8.46 5.08
CA PRO A 537 9.22 -8.12 5.59
C PRO A 537 9.11 -6.69 6.13
N LEU A 538 10.20 -5.89 6.18
CA LEU A 538 10.27 -4.41 6.20
C LEU A 538 11.72 -3.96 5.83
N GLY A 539 11.96 -3.70 4.54
CA GLY A 539 13.23 -3.32 3.87
C GLY A 539 14.49 -2.91 4.68
N VAL A 540 15.64 -3.48 4.29
CA VAL A 540 17.02 -3.09 4.63
C VAL A 540 17.25 -1.63 4.22
N GLU A 541 16.46 -1.09 3.29
CA GLU A 541 16.40 0.32 2.94
C GLU A 541 15.77 1.21 4.03
N THR A 542 14.77 0.77 4.78
CA THR A 542 14.32 1.48 5.99
C THR A 542 15.43 1.48 7.06
N ARG A 543 16.27 0.42 7.09
CA ARG A 543 17.48 0.37 7.93
C ARG A 543 18.58 1.34 7.45
N LEU A 544 18.81 1.46 6.13
CA LEU A 544 19.81 2.36 5.54
C LEU A 544 19.38 3.83 5.54
N PHE A 545 18.10 4.13 5.34
CA PHE A 545 17.53 5.48 5.40
C PHE A 545 17.54 6.03 6.85
N ARG A 546 17.23 5.18 7.85
CA ARG A 546 17.41 5.49 9.28
C ARG A 546 18.90 5.63 9.68
N ALA A 547 19.82 4.94 9.01
CA ALA A 547 21.26 5.04 9.25
C ALA A 547 21.90 6.29 8.60
N GLN A 548 21.52 6.64 7.37
CA GLN A 548 21.93 7.89 6.69
C GLN A 548 21.34 9.14 7.37
N TYR A 549 20.12 9.06 7.92
CA TYR A 549 19.56 10.13 8.76
C TYR A 549 20.36 10.33 10.07
N ARG A 550 20.87 9.24 10.68
CA ARG A 550 21.79 9.30 11.85
C ARG A 550 23.16 9.92 11.49
N GLN A 551 23.72 9.61 10.32
CA GLN A 551 24.99 10.21 9.85
C GLN A 551 24.88 11.71 9.47
N ASN A 552 23.74 12.15 8.94
CA ASN A 552 23.53 13.55 8.54
C ASN A 552 23.12 14.46 9.71
N ARG A 553 22.65 13.91 10.83
CA ARG A 553 22.41 14.66 12.08
C ARG A 553 23.71 14.92 12.86
N SER A 554 24.71 14.02 12.75
CA SER A 554 26.06 14.23 13.32
C SER A 554 26.95 15.20 12.54
N ARG A 555 26.57 15.61 11.33
CA ARG A 555 27.31 16.58 10.50
C ARG A 555 26.76 18.02 10.54
N LYS A 556 25.73 18.28 11.36
CA LYS A 556 25.16 19.63 11.58
C LYS A 556 25.55 20.28 12.91
N PHE A 557 26.47 19.68 13.66
CA PHE A 557 27.11 20.27 14.86
C PHE A 557 28.62 19.96 14.89
N SER A 558 29.29 20.26 13.77
CA SER A 558 30.76 20.35 13.68
C SER A 558 31.12 21.46 12.70
#